data_AF-A0AAW9BBT3-F1
#
_entry.id   AF-A0AAW9BBT3-F1
#
_cell.length_a   1.000
_cell.length_b   1.000
_cell.length_c   1.000
_cell.angle_alpha   90.00
_cell.angle_beta   90.00
_cell.angle_gamma   90.00
#
_symmetry.space_group_name_H-M   'P 1'
#
loop_
_entity.id
_entity.type
_entity.pdbx_description
1 polymer ?
#
loop_
_entity_poly.entity_id
_entity_poly.type
_entity_poly.pdbx_seq_one_letter_code
_entity_poly.pdbx_strand_id
1 'polypeptide(L)'
;IASRGEKILFKVSTGLVLIKLCTVALLGVMMIEKWDVANVGSIPETGAGLKDAIELLPFTLTSILFIQSLSPMVISYRSKEKSIEVARFKAMRAMKIAFGILFVTVFFYAISFTLAMSHEQAVKAAEENISALAMVAQGMDGTTLKLMSLMLNIFSVMTAFFGVYLGFRDSCQGLAMLALKKVMPE
;
A
#
# COMPACT_ATOMS: atom_id res chain seq x y z
N ILE A 1 22.18 -21.67 0.42
CA ILE A 1 21.80 -20.97 -0.84
C ILE A 1 20.45 -20.25 -0.69
N ALA A 2 19.45 -20.85 0.00
CA ALA A 2 18.15 -20.22 0.30
C ALA A 2 18.21 -18.82 0.95
N SER A 3 19.17 -18.55 1.87
CA SER A 3 19.21 -17.26 2.58
C SER A 3 19.77 -16.07 1.77
N ARG A 4 20.46 -16.30 0.64
CA ARG A 4 20.94 -15.20 -0.22
C ARG A 4 19.81 -14.65 -1.08
N GLY A 5 18.99 -15.53 -1.67
CA GLY A 5 17.82 -15.13 -2.47
C GLY A 5 16.81 -14.34 -1.64
N GLU A 6 16.57 -14.77 -0.40
CA GLU A 6 15.66 -14.08 0.53
C GLU A 6 16.14 -12.67 0.91
N LYS A 7 17.43 -12.49 1.18
CA LYS A 7 18.01 -11.16 1.46
C LYS A 7 17.94 -10.22 0.27
N ILE A 8 18.19 -10.73 -0.94
CA ILE A 8 18.07 -9.95 -2.18
C ILE A 8 16.60 -9.56 -2.39
N LEU A 9 15.69 -10.51 -2.21
CA LEU A 9 14.25 -10.29 -2.32
C LEU A 9 13.75 -9.22 -1.34
N PHE A 10 14.21 -9.24 -0.08
CA PHE A 10 13.89 -8.18 0.88
C PHE A 10 14.43 -6.82 0.48
N LYS A 11 15.65 -6.75 -0.05
CA LYS A 11 16.24 -5.48 -0.50
C LYS A 11 15.49 -4.91 -1.69
N VAL A 12 15.13 -5.76 -2.66
CA VAL A 12 14.33 -5.38 -3.83
C VAL A 12 12.93 -4.94 -3.39
N SER A 13 12.24 -5.73 -2.57
CA SER A 13 10.90 -5.40 -2.04
C SER A 13 10.89 -4.08 -1.27
N THR A 14 11.93 -3.83 -0.44
CA THR A 14 12.08 -2.55 0.27
C THR A 14 12.22 -1.39 -0.71
N GLY A 15 13.05 -1.54 -1.76
CA GLY A 15 13.20 -0.53 -2.80
C GLY A 15 11.88 -0.23 -3.52
N LEU A 16 11.12 -1.28 -3.88
CA LEU A 16 9.83 -1.14 -4.56
C LEU A 16 8.81 -0.38 -3.71
N VAL A 17 8.70 -0.70 -2.42
CA VAL A 17 7.79 -0.02 -1.48
C VAL A 17 8.18 1.43 -1.29
N LEU A 18 9.47 1.73 -1.12
CA LEU A 18 9.96 3.10 -0.94
C LEU A 18 9.71 3.95 -2.19
N ILE A 19 9.99 3.42 -3.38
CA ILE A 19 9.73 4.14 -4.64
C ILE A 19 8.22 4.43 -4.77
N LYS A 20 7.37 3.43 -4.54
CA LYS A 20 5.90 3.61 -4.57
C LYS A 20 5.46 4.70 -3.59
N LEU A 21 5.92 4.65 -2.35
CA LEU A 21 5.54 5.61 -1.32
C LEU A 21 6.01 7.03 -1.67
N CYS A 22 7.25 7.17 -2.17
CA CYS A 22 7.77 8.45 -2.65
C CYS A 22 6.96 8.99 -3.84
N THR A 23 6.58 8.14 -4.81
CA THR A 23 5.76 8.59 -5.93
C THR A 23 4.38 9.07 -5.49
N VAL A 24 3.72 8.35 -4.58
CA VAL A 24 2.42 8.80 -4.02
C VAL A 24 2.57 10.13 -3.28
N ALA A 25 3.62 10.29 -2.48
CA ALA A 25 3.89 11.54 -1.78
C ALA A 25 4.14 12.70 -2.75
N LEU A 26 4.98 12.48 -3.78
CA LEU A 26 5.28 13.49 -4.81
C LEU A 26 4.03 13.89 -5.58
N LEU A 27 3.20 12.94 -6.01
CA LEU A 27 1.94 13.24 -6.69
C LEU A 27 1.00 14.06 -5.80
N GLY A 28 0.90 13.72 -4.51
CA GLY A 28 0.11 14.49 -3.55
C GLY A 28 0.60 15.93 -3.41
N VAL A 29 1.91 16.16 -3.45
CA VAL A 29 2.51 17.51 -3.39
C VAL A 29 2.29 18.27 -4.68
N MET A 30 2.46 17.64 -5.85
CA MET A 30 2.24 18.28 -7.15
C MET A 30 0.78 18.70 -7.36
N MET A 31 -0.16 18.03 -6.71
CA MET A 31 -1.58 18.39 -6.75
C MET A 31 -1.93 19.64 -5.93
N ILE A 32 -1.06 20.10 -5.03
CA ILE A 32 -1.31 21.30 -4.18
C ILE A 32 -1.63 22.53 -5.03
N GLU A 33 -0.93 22.72 -6.15
CA GLU A 33 -1.13 23.86 -7.05
C GLU A 33 -2.55 23.89 -7.67
N LYS A 34 -3.25 22.75 -7.66
CA LYS A 34 -4.57 22.58 -8.26
C LYS A 34 -5.70 22.48 -7.24
N TRP A 35 -5.41 22.71 -5.96
CA TRP A 35 -6.43 22.64 -4.93
C TRP A 35 -7.49 23.70 -5.15
N ASP A 36 -8.74 23.26 -5.33
CA ASP A 36 -9.91 24.11 -5.35
C ASP A 36 -10.92 23.57 -4.34
N VAL A 37 -11.29 24.40 -3.37
CA VAL A 37 -12.25 24.05 -2.32
C VAL A 37 -13.66 23.87 -2.92
N ALA A 38 -13.94 24.47 -4.09
CA ALA A 38 -15.19 24.27 -4.81
C ALA A 38 -15.34 22.83 -5.36
N ASN A 39 -14.25 22.07 -5.49
CA ASN A 39 -14.31 20.65 -5.87
C ASN A 39 -14.83 19.75 -4.74
N VAL A 40 -14.84 20.23 -3.49
CA VAL A 40 -15.46 19.52 -2.38
C VAL A 40 -16.98 19.63 -2.56
N GLY A 41 -17.57 18.61 -3.17
CA GLY A 41 -19.01 18.54 -3.42
C GLY A 41 -19.84 18.71 -2.14
N SER A 42 -21.12 19.06 -2.32
CA SER A 42 -22.08 19.15 -1.21
C SER A 42 -22.04 17.86 -0.39
N ILE A 43 -21.92 17.98 0.94
CA ILE A 43 -21.97 16.84 1.85
C ILE A 43 -23.25 16.05 1.53
N PRO A 44 -23.17 14.76 1.15
CA PRO A 44 -24.35 13.96 0.87
C PRO A 44 -25.30 14.00 2.06
N GLU A 45 -26.62 13.85 1.84
CA GLU A 45 -27.57 13.67 2.94
C GLU A 45 -27.01 12.63 3.92
N THR A 46 -26.92 13.01 5.20
CA THR A 46 -26.07 12.38 6.22
C THR A 46 -26.29 10.87 6.37
N GLY A 47 -27.43 10.34 5.91
CA GLY A 47 -27.75 8.92 5.87
C GLY A 47 -27.23 8.15 4.64
N ALA A 48 -27.26 8.75 3.44
CA ALA A 48 -26.82 8.10 2.21
C ALA A 48 -25.28 8.03 2.13
N GLY A 49 -24.60 9.15 2.42
CA GLY A 49 -23.13 9.20 2.40
C GLY A 49 -22.47 8.28 3.43
N LEU A 50 -23.11 8.10 4.60
CA LEU A 50 -22.60 7.18 5.63
C LEU A 50 -22.72 5.71 5.19
N LYS A 51 -23.83 5.35 4.54
CA LYS A 51 -24.03 4.00 4.01
C LYS A 51 -22.96 3.65 2.98
N ASP A 52 -22.72 4.56 2.02
CA ASP A 52 -21.71 4.37 0.97
C ASP A 52 -20.29 4.33 1.56
N ALA A 53 -19.98 5.15 2.56
CA ALA A 53 -18.70 5.12 3.26
C ALA A 53 -18.48 3.79 4.00
N ILE A 54 -19.51 3.24 4.65
CA ILE A 54 -19.44 1.94 5.33
C ILE A 54 -19.24 0.81 4.32
N GLU A 55 -19.89 0.88 3.15
CA GLU A 55 -19.74 -0.11 2.09
C GLU A 55 -18.35 -0.06 1.45
N LEU A 56 -17.78 1.13 1.26
CA LEU A 56 -16.44 1.32 0.70
C LEU A 56 -15.32 0.97 1.69
N LEU A 57 -15.60 1.03 3.00
CA LEU A 57 -14.62 0.83 4.07
C LEU A 57 -13.91 -0.53 3.99
N PRO A 58 -14.61 -1.69 3.84
CA PRO A 58 -13.97 -2.99 3.67
C PRO A 58 -13.05 -3.06 2.44
N PHE A 59 -13.48 -2.54 1.29
CA PHE A 59 -12.67 -2.51 0.07
C PHE A 59 -11.41 -1.66 0.25
N THR A 60 -11.57 -0.48 0.84
CA THR A 60 -10.49 0.46 1.12
C THR A 60 -9.49 -0.13 2.11
N LEU A 61 -9.98 -0.68 3.24
CA LEU A 61 -9.15 -1.30 4.25
C LEU A 61 -8.41 -2.51 3.70
N THR A 62 -9.07 -3.39 2.94
CA THR A 62 -8.42 -4.58 2.36
C THR A 62 -7.39 -4.20 1.30
N SER A 63 -7.61 -3.09 0.58
CA SER A 63 -6.66 -2.58 -0.41
C SER A 63 -5.41 -1.95 0.21
N ILE A 64 -5.54 -1.37 1.41
CA ILE A 64 -4.44 -0.68 2.12
C ILE A 64 -3.73 -1.59 3.12
N LEU A 65 -4.48 -2.41 3.86
CA LEU A 65 -3.97 -3.30 4.89
C LEU A 65 -3.40 -4.56 4.27
N PHE A 66 -2.08 -4.59 4.19
CA PHE A 66 -1.34 -5.81 3.87
C PHE A 66 -1.28 -6.70 5.13
N ILE A 67 -2.32 -7.51 5.36
CA ILE A 67 -2.41 -8.44 6.52
C ILE A 67 -1.53 -9.67 6.28
N GLN A 68 -0.22 -9.47 6.12
CA GLN A 68 0.73 -10.55 6.29
C GLN A 68 1.18 -10.55 7.74
N SER A 69 0.39 -11.23 8.58
CA SER A 69 0.67 -11.45 10.00
C SER A 69 2.03 -12.12 10.24
N LEU A 70 2.59 -12.79 9.22
CA LEU A 70 3.97 -13.28 9.17
C LEU A 70 4.90 -12.29 8.45
N SER A 71 4.87 -11.02 8.85
CA SER A 71 5.83 -10.05 8.32
C SER A 71 7.26 -10.55 8.64
N PRO A 72 8.13 -10.70 7.64
CA PRO A 72 9.51 -11.13 7.87
C PRO A 72 10.30 -10.21 8.79
N MET A 73 9.83 -8.97 8.97
CA MET A 73 10.30 -8.05 9.99
C MET A 73 10.11 -8.61 11.41
N VAL A 74 8.92 -9.12 11.73
CA VAL A 74 8.59 -9.68 13.05
C VAL A 74 9.44 -10.94 13.31
N ILE A 75 9.59 -11.78 12.30
CA ILE A 75 10.43 -12.99 12.34
C ILE A 75 11.91 -12.61 12.56
N SER A 76 12.39 -11.55 11.90
CA SER A 76 13.75 -11.02 12.06
C SER A 76 13.99 -10.46 13.46
N TYR A 77 13.04 -9.71 14.03
CA TYR A 77 13.14 -9.24 15.42
C TYR A 77 13.10 -10.40 16.42
N ARG A 78 12.27 -11.42 16.18
CA ARG A 78 12.16 -12.59 17.04
C ARG A 78 13.42 -13.46 17.03
N SER A 79 14.11 -13.59 15.90
CA SER A 79 15.33 -14.41 15.77
C SER A 79 16.58 -13.75 16.36
N LYS A 80 16.62 -12.41 16.45
CA LYS A 80 17.76 -11.65 16.99
C LYS A 80 17.70 -11.42 18.49
N GLU A 81 16.50 -11.38 19.07
CA GLU A 81 16.31 -11.06 20.49
C GLU A 81 16.06 -12.31 21.32
N LYS A 82 16.74 -12.41 22.47
CA LYS A 82 16.55 -13.52 23.43
C LYS A 82 15.20 -13.42 24.17
N SER A 83 14.78 -12.20 24.51
CA SER A 83 13.49 -11.96 25.19
C SER A 83 12.35 -11.75 24.18
N ILE A 84 11.26 -12.48 24.38
CA ILE A 84 10.04 -12.40 23.56
C ILE A 84 9.40 -11.01 23.69
N GLU A 85 9.40 -10.44 24.89
CA GLU A 85 8.80 -9.13 25.16
C GLU A 85 9.53 -8.00 24.42
N VAL A 86 10.86 -8.03 24.44
CA VAL A 86 11.70 -7.04 23.75
C VAL A 86 11.53 -7.14 22.23
N ALA A 87 11.49 -8.36 21.68
CA ALA A 87 11.23 -8.59 20.27
C ALA A 87 9.87 -8.00 19.84
N ARG A 88 8.82 -8.30 20.62
CA ARG A 88 7.46 -7.80 20.38
C ARG A 88 7.41 -6.29 20.46
N PHE A 89 8.01 -5.67 21.47
CA PHE A 89 8.03 -4.21 21.62
C PHE A 89 8.71 -3.52 20.42
N LYS A 90 9.88 -4.00 19.98
CA LYS A 90 10.59 -3.46 18.82
C LYS A 90 9.79 -3.60 17.52
N ALA A 91 9.19 -4.77 17.30
CA ALA A 91 8.34 -5.03 16.14
C ALA A 91 7.09 -4.14 16.13
N MET A 92 6.38 -4.03 17.25
CA MET A 92 5.21 -3.17 17.40
C MET A 92 5.55 -1.69 17.18
N ARG A 93 6.69 -1.22 17.70
CA ARG A 93 7.14 0.15 17.47
C ARG A 93 7.41 0.42 15.99
N ALA A 94 8.11 -0.49 15.32
CA ALA A 94 8.37 -0.38 13.88
C ALA A 94 7.08 -0.38 13.06
N MET A 95 6.13 -1.28 13.38
CA MET A 95 4.81 -1.31 12.74
C MET A 95 4.03 -0.01 12.95
N LYS A 96 4.01 0.54 14.17
CA LYS A 96 3.32 1.82 14.44
C LYS A 96 3.90 2.98 13.63
N ILE A 97 5.23 3.06 13.53
CA ILE A 97 5.90 4.11 12.73
C ILE A 97 5.58 3.92 11.25
N ALA A 98 5.70 2.70 10.73
CA ALA A 98 5.39 2.39 9.33
C ALA A 98 3.93 2.71 8.99
N PHE A 99 2.99 2.34 9.87
CA PHE A 99 1.58 2.66 9.74
C PHE A 99 1.34 4.18 9.77
N GLY A 100 2.01 4.92 10.66
CA GLY A 100 1.92 6.38 10.72
C GLY A 100 2.38 7.06 9.42
N ILE A 101 3.52 6.63 8.86
CA ILE A 101 4.04 7.16 7.58
C ILE A 101 3.05 6.86 6.45
N LEU A 102 2.56 5.61 6.37
CA LEU A 102 1.60 5.19 5.37
C LEU A 102 0.30 6.00 5.47
N PHE A 103 -0.24 6.13 6.68
CA PHE A 103 -1.46 6.86 6.97
C PHE A 103 -1.33 8.33 6.52
N VAL A 104 -0.30 9.04 6.99
CA VAL A 104 -0.08 10.44 6.63
C VAL A 104 0.06 10.60 5.11
N THR A 105 0.84 9.75 4.46
CA THR A 105 1.09 9.86 3.01
C THR A 105 -0.16 9.58 2.18
N VAL A 106 -0.88 8.50 2.48
CA VAL A 106 -2.07 8.10 1.73
C VAL A 106 -3.21 9.08 1.98
N PHE A 107 -3.40 9.54 3.22
CA PHE A 107 -4.45 10.48 3.56
C PHE A 107 -4.17 11.87 2.96
N PHE A 108 -2.92 12.33 3.01
CA PHE A 108 -2.50 13.55 2.31
C PHE A 108 -2.77 13.46 0.81
N TYR A 109 -2.36 12.35 0.18
CA TYR A 109 -2.65 12.12 -1.24
C TYR A 109 -4.16 12.11 -1.53
N ALA A 110 -4.98 11.47 -0.69
CA ALA A 110 -6.43 11.43 -0.86
C ALA A 110 -7.06 12.84 -0.78
N ILE A 111 -6.68 13.64 0.22
CA ILE A 111 -7.13 15.04 0.34
C ILE A 111 -6.70 15.84 -0.88
N SER A 112 -5.41 15.76 -1.25
CA SER A 112 -4.90 16.46 -2.43
C SER A 112 -5.67 16.10 -3.69
N PHE A 113 -5.97 14.81 -3.85
CA PHE A 113 -6.71 14.30 -4.99
C PHE A 113 -8.14 14.81 -5.02
N THR A 114 -8.86 14.77 -3.89
CA THR A 114 -10.23 15.28 -3.78
C THR A 114 -10.31 16.79 -4.05
N LEU A 115 -9.34 17.57 -3.59
CA LEU A 115 -9.31 19.02 -3.84
C LEU A 115 -8.93 19.37 -5.27
N ALA A 116 -8.16 18.52 -5.94
CA ALA A 116 -7.66 18.79 -7.29
C ALA A 116 -8.54 18.22 -8.42
N MET A 117 -9.41 17.25 -8.14
CA MET A 117 -10.27 16.60 -9.13
C MET A 117 -11.70 17.12 -9.08
N SER A 118 -12.21 17.66 -10.19
CA SER A 118 -13.62 18.03 -10.29
C SER A 118 -14.52 16.81 -10.54
N HIS A 119 -15.81 16.94 -10.22
CA HIS A 119 -16.78 15.86 -10.44
C HIS A 119 -16.89 15.45 -11.92
N GLU A 120 -16.93 16.41 -12.84
CA GLU A 120 -16.96 16.14 -14.28
C GLU A 120 -15.73 15.37 -14.76
N GLN A 121 -14.55 15.73 -14.25
CA GLN A 121 -13.32 15.00 -14.55
C GLN A 121 -13.36 13.56 -14.01
N ALA A 122 -13.96 13.34 -12.84
CA ALA A 122 -14.10 12.00 -12.26
C ALA A 122 -15.05 11.11 -13.07
N VAL A 123 -16.19 11.65 -13.50
CA VAL A 123 -17.15 10.92 -14.36
C VAL A 123 -16.50 10.57 -15.69
N LYS A 124 -15.84 11.55 -16.35
CA LYS A 124 -15.14 11.32 -17.61
C LYS A 124 -14.00 10.30 -17.48
N ALA A 125 -13.28 10.28 -16.36
CA ALA A 125 -12.25 9.28 -16.08
C ALA A 125 -12.84 7.87 -16.05
N ALA A 126 -14.00 7.71 -15.39
CA ALA A 126 -14.68 6.44 -15.26
C ALA A 126 -15.25 5.96 -16.61
N GLU A 127 -15.87 6.84 -17.39
CA GLU A 127 -16.42 6.54 -18.72
C GLU A 127 -15.31 6.12 -19.69
N GLU A 128 -14.21 6.86 -19.74
CA GLU A 128 -13.10 6.61 -20.67
C GLU A 128 -12.12 5.55 -20.15
N ASN A 129 -12.35 4.97 -18.96
CA ASN A 129 -11.40 4.06 -18.28
C ASN A 129 -9.98 4.63 -18.14
N ILE A 130 -9.88 5.96 -18.07
CA ILE A 130 -8.61 6.66 -17.89
C ILE A 130 -8.33 6.76 -16.39
N SER A 131 -7.08 6.51 -16.01
CA SER A 131 -6.66 6.67 -14.62
C SER A 131 -7.01 8.07 -14.10
N ALA A 132 -7.70 8.14 -12.96
CA ALA A 132 -8.13 9.39 -12.36
C ALA A 132 -6.93 10.34 -12.06
N LEU A 133 -5.75 9.77 -11.79
CA LEU A 133 -4.45 10.46 -11.72
C LEU A 133 -4.10 11.19 -13.02
N ALA A 134 -4.34 10.56 -14.17
CA ALA A 134 -4.01 11.13 -15.46
C ALA A 134 -4.89 12.35 -15.80
N MET A 135 -6.13 12.37 -15.29
CA MET A 135 -7.09 13.45 -15.50
C MET A 135 -6.72 14.71 -14.73
N VAL A 136 -6.40 14.59 -13.43
CA VAL A 136 -5.97 15.74 -12.60
C VAL A 136 -4.67 16.36 -13.13
N ALA A 137 -3.82 15.55 -13.75
CA ALA A 137 -2.52 15.98 -14.23
C ALA A 137 -2.48 16.36 -15.72
N GLN A 138 -3.63 16.55 -16.39
CA GLN A 138 -3.69 17.05 -17.79
C GLN A 138 -3.00 18.42 -18.01
N GLY A 139 -2.72 19.17 -16.94
CA GLY A 139 -1.93 20.42 -16.97
C GLY A 139 -0.48 20.29 -16.47
N MET A 140 -0.01 19.09 -16.15
CA MET A 140 1.39 18.82 -15.80
C MET A 140 2.14 18.35 -17.05
N ASP A 141 3.47 18.47 -17.07
CA ASP A 141 4.27 17.92 -18.17
C ASP A 141 3.94 16.43 -18.35
N GLY A 142 3.31 16.11 -19.48
CA GLY A 142 2.67 14.81 -19.74
C GLY A 142 3.65 13.64 -19.68
N THR A 143 4.94 13.91 -19.88
CA THR A 143 6.02 12.91 -19.79
C THR A 143 6.27 12.48 -18.34
N THR A 144 6.35 13.44 -17.42
CA THR A 144 6.61 13.19 -15.99
C THR A 144 5.48 12.39 -15.37
N LEU A 145 4.24 12.75 -15.67
CA LEU A 145 3.05 12.05 -15.20
C LEU A 145 2.97 10.61 -15.71
N LYS A 146 3.19 10.40 -17.02
CA LYS A 146 3.20 9.07 -17.62
C LYS A 146 4.26 8.19 -16.96
N LEU A 147 5.44 8.75 -16.70
CA LEU A 147 6.52 8.03 -16.02
C LEU A 147 6.15 7.65 -14.59
N MET A 148 5.60 8.57 -13.79
CA MET A 148 5.16 8.31 -12.41
C MET A 148 4.03 7.28 -12.35
N SER A 149 3.05 7.39 -13.25
CA SER A 149 1.92 6.45 -13.35
C SER A 149 2.38 5.05 -13.76
N LEU A 150 3.28 4.96 -14.75
CA LEU A 150 3.86 3.68 -15.19
C LEU A 150 4.66 3.03 -14.05
N MET A 151 5.50 3.80 -13.37
CA MET A 151 6.28 3.31 -12.22
C MET A 151 5.36 2.81 -11.09
N LEU A 152 4.31 3.56 -10.75
CA LEU A 152 3.33 3.14 -9.74
C LEU A 152 2.68 1.82 -10.12
N ASN A 153 2.18 1.69 -11.36
CA ASN A 153 1.47 0.50 -11.78
C ASN A 153 2.37 -0.74 -11.77
N ILE A 154 3.54 -0.67 -12.41
CA ILE A 154 4.46 -1.81 -12.47
C ILE A 154 4.95 -2.19 -11.07
N PHE A 155 5.41 -1.22 -10.27
CA PHE A 155 5.95 -1.53 -8.95
C PHE A 155 4.86 -1.96 -7.97
N SER A 156 3.63 -1.47 -8.09
CA SER A 156 2.51 -1.94 -7.26
C SER A 156 2.18 -3.40 -7.57
N VAL A 157 2.08 -3.78 -8.85
CA VAL A 157 1.83 -5.17 -9.26
C VAL A 157 2.95 -6.09 -8.78
N MET A 158 4.22 -5.71 -9.00
CA MET A 158 5.37 -6.51 -8.57
C MET A 158 5.44 -6.66 -7.04
N THR A 159 5.16 -5.58 -6.29
CA THR A 159 5.16 -5.62 -4.82
C THR A 159 4.04 -6.54 -4.29
N ALA A 160 2.84 -6.43 -4.86
CA ALA A 160 1.71 -7.28 -4.51
C ALA A 160 2.03 -8.76 -4.80
N PHE A 161 2.59 -9.04 -5.98
CA PHE A 161 3.01 -10.39 -6.37
C PHE A 161 4.03 -10.96 -5.40
N PHE A 162 5.11 -10.24 -5.10
CA PHE A 162 6.14 -10.72 -4.18
C PHE A 162 5.61 -10.92 -2.76
N GLY A 163 4.74 -10.03 -2.30
CA GLY A 163 4.07 -10.20 -1.02
C GLY A 163 3.29 -11.51 -0.98
N VAL A 164 2.35 -11.71 -1.91
CA VAL A 164 1.51 -12.93 -1.93
C VAL A 164 2.37 -14.19 -2.10
N TYR A 165 3.35 -14.17 -2.99
CA TYR A 165 4.27 -15.28 -3.23
C TYR A 165 5.05 -15.69 -1.97
N LEU A 166 5.60 -14.71 -1.25
CA LEU A 166 6.32 -14.96 0.00
C LEU A 166 5.41 -15.58 1.06
N GLY A 167 4.22 -14.99 1.26
CA GLY A 167 3.24 -15.52 2.22
C GLY A 167 2.80 -16.95 1.87
N PHE A 168 2.59 -17.24 0.58
CA PHE A 168 2.24 -18.57 0.11
C PHE A 168 3.37 -19.57 0.34
N ARG A 169 4.60 -19.24 -0.05
CA ARG A 169 5.79 -20.09 0.13
C ARG A 169 6.00 -20.45 1.61
N ASP A 170 5.95 -19.45 2.49
CA ASP A 170 6.16 -19.65 3.92
C ASP A 170 5.02 -20.50 4.54
N SER A 171 3.78 -20.33 4.06
CA SER A 171 2.64 -21.17 4.47
C SER A 171 2.80 -22.62 4.02
N CYS A 172 3.19 -22.87 2.77
CA CYS A 172 3.46 -24.22 2.26
C CYS A 172 4.60 -24.89 3.03
N GLN A 173 5.67 -24.16 3.34
CA GLN A 173 6.77 -24.68 4.14
C GLN A 173 6.32 -25.03 5.57
N GLY A 174 5.50 -24.17 6.20
CA GLY A 174 4.92 -24.44 7.51
C GLY A 174 4.04 -25.70 7.53
N LEU A 175 3.19 -25.87 6.52
CA LEU A 175 2.35 -27.06 6.36
C LEU A 175 3.17 -28.33 6.13
N ALA A 176 4.20 -28.26 5.27
CA ALA A 176 5.08 -29.39 4.99
C ALA A 176 5.87 -29.83 6.24
N MET A 177 6.41 -28.87 7.00
CA MET A 177 7.10 -29.15 8.27
C MET A 177 6.16 -29.75 9.32
N LEU A 178 4.91 -29.27 9.39
CA LEU A 178 3.89 -29.83 10.28
C LEU A 178 3.55 -31.28 9.89
N ALA A 179 3.42 -31.57 8.60
CA ALA A 179 3.15 -32.91 8.10
C ALA A 179 4.34 -33.86 8.36
N LEU A 180 5.57 -33.42 8.10
CA LEU A 180 6.78 -34.19 8.37
C LEU A 180 6.90 -34.53 9.86
N LYS A 181 6.64 -33.57 10.75
CA LYS A 181 6.70 -33.81 12.21
C LYS A 181 5.64 -34.80 12.70
N LYS A 182 4.52 -34.94 11.99
CA LYS A 182 3.50 -35.97 12.29
C LYS A 182 3.94 -37.37 11.83
N VAL A 183 4.70 -37.47 10.74
CA VAL A 183 5.14 -38.76 10.16
C VAL A 183 6.44 -39.26 10.80
N MET A 184 7.34 -38.35 11.17
CA MET A 184 8.59 -38.62 11.88
C MET A 184 8.63 -37.79 13.18
N PRO A 185 7.91 -38.22 14.22
CA PRO A 185 8.11 -37.66 15.55
C PRO A 185 9.51 -38.07 16.03
N GLU A 186 10.38 -37.10 16.29
CA GLU A 186 11.55 -37.33 17.14
C GLU A 186 11.13 -37.51 18.59
#